data_AF-A0A6G6Z259-F1
#
_entry.id   AF-A0A6G6Z259-F1
#
_cell.length_a   1.000
_cell.length_b   1.000
_cell.length_c   1.000
_cell.angle_alpha   90.00
_cell.angle_beta   90.00
_cell.angle_gamma   90.00
#
_symmetry.space_group_name_H-M   'P 1'
#
loop_
_entity.id
_entity.type
_entity.pdbx_description
1 polymer ?
#
loop_
_entity_poly.entity_id
_entity_poly.type
_entity_poly.pdbx_seq_one_letter_code
_entity_poly.pdbx_strand_id
1 'polypeptide(L)'
;MGILDELIGGGQRQKEYRDFVDRYEQGDPSQGYSDQEVLKRYGDVSHAVPPDQYAQAAIVALGKLSPEERAAFVKMLQERATARGVALPGQVAPEPKELGEVLTDLHGKPGQLRDILVSGDAQPQEQAQPSNPIIDMLASPQAKAVLAGIAAMLVKRVMQGSSRTA
;
A
#
# COMPACT_ATOMS: atom_id res chain seq x y z
N MET A 1 -14.44 -19.55 24.08
CA MET A 1 -13.96 -18.21 23.72
C MET A 1 -14.10 -18.09 22.20
N GLY A 2 -14.97 -17.33 21.56
CA GLY A 2 -16.09 -16.49 21.94
C GLY A 2 -16.59 -15.83 20.64
N ILE A 3 -17.77 -16.22 20.14
CA ILE A 3 -18.43 -15.62 18.95
C ILE A 3 -18.73 -14.11 19.12
N LEU A 4 -18.58 -13.59 20.35
CA LEU A 4 -18.64 -12.17 20.66
C LEU A 4 -17.33 -11.42 20.32
N ASP A 5 -16.18 -12.11 20.32
CA ASP A 5 -14.88 -11.54 19.93
C ASP A 5 -14.79 -11.35 18.40
N GLU A 6 -15.48 -12.22 17.63
CA GLU A 6 -15.57 -12.15 16.17
C GLU A 6 -16.57 -11.06 15.70
N LEU A 7 -17.60 -10.77 16.51
CA LEU A 7 -18.55 -9.67 16.27
C LEU A 7 -17.98 -8.30 16.70
N ILE A 8 -17.19 -8.27 17.77
CA ILE A 8 -16.49 -7.06 18.24
C ILE A 8 -15.26 -6.76 17.38
N GLY A 9 -14.54 -7.78 16.91
CA GLY A 9 -13.40 -7.66 16.00
C GLY A 9 -13.79 -7.17 14.60
N GLY A 10 -14.97 -7.58 14.09
CA GLY A 10 -15.50 -7.10 12.80
C GLY A 10 -15.86 -5.61 12.81
N GLY A 11 -16.53 -5.15 13.87
CA GLY A 11 -16.90 -3.73 14.04
C GLY A 11 -15.70 -2.83 14.36
N GLN A 12 -14.76 -3.30 15.17
CA GLN A 12 -13.52 -2.57 15.46
C GLN A 12 -12.67 -2.41 14.19
N ARG A 13 -12.48 -3.51 13.43
CA ARG A 13 -11.71 -3.48 12.17
C ARG A 13 -12.37 -2.58 11.12
N GLN A 14 -13.70 -2.59 11.01
CA GLN A 14 -14.42 -1.67 10.12
C GLN A 14 -14.25 -0.19 10.52
N LYS A 15 -14.25 0.12 11.84
CA LYS A 15 -13.96 1.48 12.31
C LYS A 15 -12.53 1.89 11.97
N GLU A 16 -11.54 1.06 12.24
CA GLU A 16 -10.14 1.34 11.90
C GLU A 16 -9.94 1.55 10.39
N TYR A 17 -10.63 0.76 9.58
CA TYR A 17 -10.65 0.90 8.12
C TYR A 17 -11.28 2.22 7.68
N ARG A 18 -12.40 2.61 8.30
CA ARG A 18 -13.02 3.91 8.01
C ARG A 18 -12.11 5.05 8.42
N ASP A 19 -11.54 5.00 9.63
CA ASP A 19 -10.62 6.01 10.15
C ASP A 19 -9.38 6.14 9.25
N PHE A 20 -8.89 5.03 8.69
CA PHE A 20 -7.79 5.02 7.72
C PHE A 20 -8.17 5.73 6.42
N VAL A 21 -9.36 5.45 5.87
CA VAL A 21 -9.84 6.13 4.66
C VAL A 21 -10.12 7.62 4.95
N ASP A 22 -10.75 7.93 6.06
CA ASP A 22 -11.12 9.28 6.46
C ASP A 22 -9.88 10.18 6.59
N ARG A 23 -8.80 9.68 7.21
CA ARG A 23 -7.51 10.40 7.28
C ARG A 23 -6.90 10.64 5.89
N TYR A 24 -7.07 9.69 4.96
CA TYR A 24 -6.51 9.77 3.61
C TYR A 24 -7.29 10.77 2.74
N GLU A 25 -8.60 10.87 2.99
CA GLU A 25 -9.46 11.83 2.32
C GLU A 25 -9.29 13.25 2.88
N GLN A 26 -9.16 13.39 4.19
CA GLN A 26 -9.04 14.68 4.88
C GLN A 26 -7.63 15.29 4.85
N GLY A 27 -6.60 14.48 4.69
CA GLY A 27 -5.20 14.90 4.82
C GLY A 27 -4.28 14.42 3.69
N ASP A 28 -2.99 14.62 3.92
CA ASP A 28 -1.94 14.19 3.01
C ASP A 28 -1.84 12.64 3.01
N PRO A 29 -1.79 11.99 1.84
CA PRO A 29 -1.75 10.53 1.74
C PRO A 29 -0.55 9.88 2.44
N SER A 30 0.52 10.65 2.71
CA SER A 30 1.72 10.22 3.43
C SER A 30 1.72 10.58 4.93
N GLN A 31 0.75 11.34 5.42
CA GLN A 31 0.74 11.88 6.78
C GLN A 31 -0.32 11.17 7.64
N GLY A 32 -0.03 11.01 8.94
CA GLY A 32 -0.96 10.37 9.88
C GLY A 32 -0.96 8.83 9.88
N TYR A 33 -0.01 8.21 9.16
CA TYR A 33 0.20 6.76 9.15
C TYR A 33 1.66 6.38 9.42
N SER A 34 1.82 5.30 10.17
CA SER A 34 3.11 4.62 10.32
C SER A 34 3.33 3.65 9.14
N ASP A 35 4.56 3.46 8.71
CA ASP A 35 4.91 2.55 7.62
C ASP A 35 4.37 1.13 7.84
N GLN A 36 4.48 0.64 9.07
CA GLN A 36 3.95 -0.66 9.48
C GLN A 36 2.43 -0.74 9.35
N GLU A 37 1.72 0.35 9.68
CA GLU A 37 0.26 0.40 9.56
C GLU A 37 -0.13 0.32 8.10
N VAL A 38 0.53 1.09 7.22
CA VAL A 38 0.29 1.05 5.78
C VAL A 38 0.59 -0.33 5.21
N LEU A 39 1.75 -0.92 5.54
CA LEU A 39 2.13 -2.25 5.08
C LEU A 39 1.17 -3.35 5.55
N LYS A 40 0.72 -3.27 6.82
CA LYS A 40 -0.25 -4.20 7.39
C LYS A 40 -1.60 -4.07 6.67
N ARG A 41 -2.16 -2.85 6.59
CA ARG A 41 -3.46 -2.60 5.95
C ARG A 41 -3.42 -2.98 4.48
N TYR A 42 -2.36 -2.60 3.78
CA TYR A 42 -2.12 -2.99 2.41
C TYR A 42 -2.08 -4.50 2.27
N GLY A 43 -1.29 -5.23 3.07
CA GLY A 43 -1.24 -6.70 3.03
C GLY A 43 -2.60 -7.36 3.30
N ASP A 44 -3.35 -6.86 4.28
CA ASP A 44 -4.65 -7.40 4.66
C ASP A 44 -5.69 -7.29 3.52
N VAL A 45 -5.70 -6.18 2.78
CA VAL A 45 -6.73 -5.92 1.75
C VAL A 45 -6.28 -6.25 0.34
N SER A 46 -4.98 -6.13 0.03
CA SER A 46 -4.45 -6.32 -1.32
C SER A 46 -4.51 -7.78 -1.78
N HIS A 47 -4.46 -8.75 -0.86
CA HIS A 47 -4.67 -10.17 -1.17
C HIS A 47 -6.14 -10.58 -1.22
N ALA A 48 -7.03 -9.77 -0.62
CA ALA A 48 -8.46 -10.05 -0.56
C ALA A 48 -9.22 -9.56 -1.82
N VAL A 49 -8.58 -8.75 -2.66
CA VAL A 49 -9.20 -8.15 -3.85
C VAL A 49 -8.63 -8.72 -5.15
N PRO A 50 -9.44 -8.82 -6.20
CA PRO A 50 -8.96 -9.24 -7.51
C PRO A 50 -8.01 -8.19 -8.13
N PRO A 51 -7.11 -8.60 -9.04
CA PRO A 51 -6.10 -7.72 -9.65
C PRO A 51 -6.69 -6.48 -10.32
N ASP A 52 -7.84 -6.59 -10.99
CA ASP A 52 -8.50 -5.45 -11.62
C ASP A 52 -8.93 -4.37 -10.60
N GLN A 53 -9.40 -4.79 -9.42
CA GLN A 53 -9.78 -3.86 -8.36
C GLN A 53 -8.55 -3.19 -7.75
N TYR A 54 -7.46 -3.95 -7.62
CA TYR A 54 -6.16 -3.43 -7.22
C TYR A 54 -5.63 -2.39 -8.21
N ALA A 55 -5.63 -2.70 -9.51
CA ALA A 55 -5.22 -1.78 -10.57
C ALA A 55 -6.01 -0.47 -10.49
N GLN A 56 -7.34 -0.55 -10.41
CA GLN A 56 -8.17 0.64 -10.31
C GLN A 56 -7.86 1.46 -9.03
N ALA A 57 -7.60 0.80 -7.90
CA ALA A 57 -7.23 1.47 -6.66
C ALA A 57 -5.87 2.17 -6.77
N ALA A 58 -4.88 1.52 -7.38
CA ALA A 58 -3.58 2.11 -7.66
C ALA A 58 -3.69 3.32 -8.58
N ILE A 59 -4.44 3.23 -9.67
CA ILE A 59 -4.65 4.35 -10.61
C ILE A 59 -5.27 5.55 -9.88
N VAL A 60 -6.27 5.33 -9.03
CA VAL A 60 -6.92 6.42 -8.28
C VAL A 60 -6.00 7.00 -7.21
N ALA A 61 -5.26 6.16 -6.49
CA ALA A 61 -4.29 6.60 -5.49
C ALA A 61 -3.19 7.48 -6.11
N LEU A 62 -2.64 7.01 -7.24
CA LEU A 62 -1.64 7.75 -8.01
C LEU A 62 -2.21 9.02 -8.61
N GLY A 63 -3.47 9.02 -9.03
CA GLY A 63 -4.17 10.20 -9.51
C GLY A 63 -4.32 11.32 -8.45
N LYS A 64 -4.23 10.98 -7.16
CA LYS A 64 -4.21 11.96 -6.06
C LYS A 64 -2.84 12.63 -5.89
N LEU A 65 -1.76 12.00 -6.33
CA LEU A 65 -0.41 12.57 -6.29
C LEU A 65 -0.22 13.58 -7.41
N SER A 66 0.60 14.60 -7.17
CA SER A 66 1.01 15.55 -8.19
C SER A 66 1.89 14.86 -9.26
N PRO A 67 1.93 15.34 -10.52
CA PRO A 67 2.76 14.76 -11.58
C PRO A 67 4.24 14.64 -11.19
N GLU A 68 4.76 15.62 -10.44
CA GLU A 68 6.13 15.64 -9.91
C GLU A 68 6.37 14.53 -8.89
N GLU A 69 5.42 14.30 -7.98
CA GLU A 69 5.48 13.23 -6.98
C GLU A 69 5.43 11.85 -7.64
N ARG A 70 4.61 11.69 -8.69
CA ARG A 70 4.57 10.47 -9.50
C ARG A 70 5.88 10.24 -10.23
N ALA A 71 6.47 11.28 -10.84
CA ALA A 71 7.77 11.17 -11.51
C ALA A 71 8.89 10.79 -10.53
N ALA A 72 8.90 11.38 -9.33
CA ALA A 72 9.83 11.01 -8.28
C ALA A 72 9.65 9.56 -7.83
N PHE A 73 8.40 9.10 -7.68
CA PHE A 73 8.07 7.73 -7.35
C PHE A 73 8.53 6.75 -8.43
N VAL A 74 8.27 7.05 -9.71
CA VAL A 74 8.69 6.22 -10.85
C VAL A 74 10.20 6.07 -10.91
N LYS A 75 10.93 7.19 -10.79
CA LYS A 75 12.41 7.16 -10.82
C LYS A 75 12.94 6.26 -9.72
N MET A 76 12.44 6.43 -8.51
CA MET A 76 12.78 5.61 -7.36
C MET A 76 12.44 4.12 -7.58
N LEU A 77 11.24 3.82 -8.12
CA LEU A 77 10.80 2.46 -8.37
C LEU A 77 11.71 1.77 -9.40
N GLN A 78 12.10 2.50 -10.45
CA GLN A 78 12.98 2.02 -11.50
C GLN A 78 14.41 1.78 -11.01
N GLU A 79 14.96 2.71 -10.22
CA GLU A 79 16.27 2.57 -9.59
C GLU A 79 16.30 1.33 -8.68
N ARG A 80 15.27 1.13 -7.87
CA ARG A 80 15.19 -0.01 -6.93
C ARG A 80 14.93 -1.34 -7.63
N ALA A 81 14.05 -1.38 -8.61
CA ALA A 81 13.82 -2.59 -9.40
C ALA A 81 15.12 -3.01 -10.11
N THR A 82 15.85 -2.06 -10.68
CA THR A 82 17.16 -2.31 -11.31
C THR A 82 18.18 -2.82 -10.28
N ALA A 83 18.27 -2.18 -9.11
CA ALA A 83 19.19 -2.58 -8.05
C ALA A 83 18.88 -3.98 -7.48
N ARG A 84 17.59 -4.36 -7.42
CA ARG A 84 17.13 -5.68 -6.99
C ARG A 84 17.12 -6.73 -8.11
N GLY A 85 17.44 -6.35 -9.35
CA GLY A 85 17.38 -7.23 -10.52
C GLY A 85 15.94 -7.64 -10.91
N VAL A 86 14.93 -6.86 -10.51
CA VAL A 86 13.54 -7.08 -10.89
C VAL A 86 13.25 -6.39 -12.21
N ALA A 87 12.78 -7.15 -13.20
CA ALA A 87 12.29 -6.60 -14.45
C ALA A 87 10.91 -5.97 -14.24
N LEU A 88 10.81 -4.66 -14.46
CA LEU A 88 9.53 -3.96 -14.46
C LEU A 88 8.76 -4.29 -15.76
N PRO A 89 7.47 -4.61 -15.67
CA PRO A 89 6.62 -4.91 -16.81
C PRO A 89 6.36 -3.63 -17.61
N GLY A 90 6.86 -3.56 -18.84
CA GLY A 90 6.63 -2.42 -19.73
C GLY A 90 7.41 -1.16 -19.33
N GLN A 91 7.00 -0.03 -19.91
CA GLN A 91 7.63 1.27 -19.66
C GLN A 91 6.93 1.94 -18.48
N VAL A 92 7.67 2.12 -17.37
CA VAL A 92 7.10 2.76 -16.17
C VAL A 92 7.07 4.26 -16.38
N ALA A 93 5.91 4.78 -16.78
CA ALA A 93 5.68 6.21 -16.92
C ALA A 93 5.11 6.83 -15.63
N PRO A 94 5.27 8.15 -15.42
CA PRO A 94 4.63 8.88 -14.33
C PRO A 94 3.12 9.04 -14.50
N GLU A 95 2.51 8.29 -15.43
CA GLU A 95 1.08 8.29 -15.66
C GLU A 95 0.37 7.38 -14.66
N PRO A 96 -0.73 7.84 -14.01
CA PRO A 96 -1.45 7.04 -13.02
C PRO A 96 -1.90 5.68 -13.55
N LYS A 97 -2.29 5.63 -14.84
CA LYS A 97 -2.75 4.41 -15.50
C LYS A 97 -1.61 3.39 -15.64
N GLU A 98 -0.53 3.78 -16.31
CA GLU A 98 0.61 2.88 -16.58
C GLU A 98 1.27 2.44 -15.29
N LEU A 99 1.47 3.37 -14.34
CA LEU A 99 2.05 3.06 -13.05
C LEU A 99 1.14 2.15 -12.20
N GLY A 100 -0.18 2.32 -12.29
CA GLY A 100 -1.14 1.42 -11.64
C GLY A 100 -1.07 -0.01 -12.21
N GLU A 101 -0.94 -0.16 -13.52
CA GLU A 101 -0.77 -1.46 -14.18
C GLU A 101 0.54 -2.13 -13.77
N VAL A 102 1.65 -1.38 -13.76
CA VAL A 102 2.96 -1.85 -13.28
C VAL A 102 2.89 -2.34 -11.83
N LEU A 103 2.30 -1.54 -10.93
CA LEU A 103 2.13 -1.92 -9.52
C LEU A 103 1.26 -3.17 -9.36
N THR A 104 0.28 -3.37 -10.25
CA THR A 104 -0.61 -4.54 -10.22
C THR A 104 0.12 -5.81 -10.63
N ASP A 105 0.93 -5.74 -11.68
CA ASP A 105 1.74 -6.88 -12.12
C ASP A 105 2.82 -7.25 -11.09
N LEU A 106 3.46 -6.24 -10.47
CA LEU A 106 4.38 -6.46 -9.35
C LEU A 106 3.68 -7.03 -8.11
N HIS A 107 2.43 -6.62 -7.84
CA HIS A 107 1.63 -7.16 -6.75
C HIS A 107 1.18 -8.61 -7.00
N GLY A 108 0.94 -8.97 -8.27
CA GLY A 108 0.63 -10.34 -8.67
C GLY A 108 1.70 -11.35 -8.25
N LYS A 109 2.94 -10.89 -8.03
CA LYS A 109 4.01 -11.68 -7.42
C LYS A 109 4.09 -11.38 -5.92
N PRO A 110 3.69 -12.33 -5.04
CA PRO A 110 3.63 -12.08 -3.60
C PRO A 110 5.00 -11.66 -3.07
N GLY A 111 5.04 -10.52 -2.37
CA GLY A 111 6.24 -9.98 -1.76
C GLY A 111 7.12 -9.12 -2.66
N GLN A 112 7.01 -9.22 -3.99
CA GLN A 112 7.92 -8.51 -4.91
C GLN A 112 7.79 -6.99 -4.81
N LEU A 113 6.57 -6.45 -4.85
CA LEU A 113 6.36 -5.01 -4.70
C LEU A 113 6.90 -4.50 -3.36
N ARG A 114 6.69 -5.27 -2.29
CA ARG A 114 7.16 -4.91 -0.95
C ARG A 114 8.70 -4.90 -0.88
N ASP A 115 9.36 -5.87 -1.49
CA ASP A 115 10.83 -5.95 -1.57
C ASP A 115 11.48 -4.76 -2.30
N ILE A 116 10.76 -4.21 -3.29
CA ILE A 116 11.21 -3.04 -4.04
C ILE A 116 10.96 -1.75 -3.24
N LEU A 117 9.82 -1.64 -2.56
CA LEU A 117 9.42 -0.42 -1.83
C LEU A 117 10.02 -0.31 -0.42
N VAL A 118 10.40 -1.44 0.16
CA VAL A 118 11.06 -1.50 1.47
C VAL A 118 12.57 -1.41 1.30
N SER A 119 13.17 -0.39 1.93
CA SER A 119 14.62 -0.29 2.07
C SER A 119 15.00 -1.15 3.26
N GLY A 120 15.20 -2.42 3.00
CA GLY A 120 15.70 -3.35 4.00
C GLY A 120 16.43 -4.47 3.30
N ASP A 121 17.72 -4.56 3.52
CA ASP A 121 18.39 -5.84 3.55
C ASP A 121 17.66 -6.69 4.58
N ALA A 122 16.74 -7.53 4.12
CA ALA A 122 16.17 -8.59 4.94
C ALA A 122 17.27 -9.65 5.16
N GLN A 123 18.31 -9.30 5.92
CA GLN A 123 19.03 -10.31 6.67
C GLN A 123 18.12 -10.73 7.83
N PRO A 124 17.90 -12.03 8.05
CA PRO A 124 17.29 -12.50 9.28
C PRO A 124 18.31 -12.31 10.40
N GLN A 125 18.34 -11.13 11.02
CA GLN A 125 19.11 -10.88 12.23
C GLN A 125 18.21 -11.08 13.45
N GLU A 126 18.17 -12.33 13.91
CA GLU A 126 18.25 -12.58 15.35
C GLU A 126 19.47 -11.83 15.88
N GLN A 127 19.30 -10.65 16.45
CA GLN A 127 20.11 -10.14 17.57
C GLN A 127 19.64 -8.75 18.02
N ALA A 128 19.49 -8.65 19.32
CA ALA A 128 18.92 -7.55 20.08
C ALA A 128 19.64 -6.20 19.90
N GLN A 129 18.86 -5.10 19.87
CA GLN A 129 19.02 -3.91 20.72
C GLN A 129 17.83 -2.94 20.56
N PRO A 130 17.34 -2.31 21.66
CA PRO A 130 16.19 -1.41 21.65
C PRO A 130 16.64 0.02 21.37
N SER A 131 16.72 0.40 20.10
CA SER A 131 16.91 1.79 19.69
C SER A 131 16.22 1.96 18.34
N ASN A 132 14.89 2.16 18.38
CA ASN A 132 13.95 2.32 17.26
C ASN A 132 14.57 2.45 15.83
N PRO A 133 14.77 1.35 15.09
CA PRO A 133 15.07 1.41 13.65
C PRO A 133 13.88 0.98 12.77
N ILE A 134 12.71 0.67 13.35
CA ILE A 134 11.57 0.07 12.62
C ILE A 134 10.60 1.12 12.04
N ILE A 135 10.92 2.42 12.18
CA ILE A 135 10.00 3.51 11.81
C ILE A 135 10.09 3.87 10.32
N ASP A 136 11.14 3.47 9.61
CA ASP A 136 11.45 3.86 8.21
C ASP A 136 11.53 2.64 7.26
N MET A 137 10.60 1.69 7.41
CA MET A 137 10.57 0.50 6.54
C MET A 137 10.21 0.88 5.09
N LEU A 138 9.34 1.87 4.88
CA LEU A 138 9.02 2.37 3.56
C LEU A 138 10.05 3.42 3.18
N ALA A 139 10.85 3.09 2.18
CA ALA A 139 12.03 3.82 1.80
C ALA A 139 11.80 5.26 1.29
N SER A 140 10.54 5.70 1.20
CA SER A 140 10.20 7.07 0.86
C SER A 140 8.76 7.44 1.27
N PRO A 141 8.49 8.73 1.57
CA PRO A 141 7.14 9.21 1.87
C PRO A 141 6.17 9.02 0.68
N GLN A 142 6.67 9.02 -0.56
CA GLN A 142 5.86 8.74 -1.75
C GLN A 142 5.46 7.27 -1.81
N ALA A 143 6.36 6.32 -1.51
CA ALA A 143 6.02 4.90 -1.45
C ALA A 143 4.92 4.65 -0.42
N LYS A 144 5.01 5.32 0.72
CA LYS A 144 3.96 5.32 1.73
C LYS A 144 2.65 5.91 1.23
N ALA A 145 2.69 7.07 0.59
CA ALA A 145 1.48 7.69 0.02
C ALA A 145 0.76 6.79 -0.98
N VAL A 146 1.51 6.14 -1.87
CA VAL A 146 0.97 5.22 -2.88
C VAL A 146 0.33 4.01 -2.22
N LEU A 147 1.04 3.33 -1.32
CA LEU A 147 0.50 2.15 -0.64
C LEU A 147 -0.68 2.49 0.27
N ALA A 148 -0.62 3.62 0.97
CA ALA A 148 -1.71 4.11 1.80
C ALA A 148 -2.94 4.42 0.94
N GLY A 149 -2.75 5.05 -0.22
CA GLY A 149 -3.83 5.33 -1.15
C GLY A 149 -4.44 4.08 -1.76
N ILE A 150 -3.63 3.10 -2.16
CA ILE A 150 -4.14 1.81 -2.64
C ILE A 150 -4.95 1.15 -1.54
N ALA A 151 -4.40 1.04 -0.32
CA ALA A 151 -5.10 0.44 0.81
C ALA A 151 -6.42 1.17 1.11
N ALA A 152 -6.42 2.51 1.14
CA ALA A 152 -7.62 3.30 1.40
C ALA A 152 -8.68 3.08 0.31
N MET A 153 -8.29 3.08 -0.96
CA MET A 153 -9.22 2.85 -2.08
C MET A 153 -9.80 1.44 -2.08
N LEU A 154 -8.99 0.43 -1.72
CA LEU A 154 -9.44 -0.95 -1.59
C LEU A 154 -10.39 -1.13 -0.41
N VAL A 155 -10.03 -0.60 0.76
CA VAL A 155 -10.89 -0.59 1.96
C VAL A 155 -12.23 0.07 1.65
N LYS A 156 -12.19 1.26 1.03
CA LYS A 156 -13.39 2.01 0.63
C LYS A 156 -14.27 1.17 -0.30
N ARG A 157 -13.68 0.45 -1.26
CA ARG A 157 -14.42 -0.41 -2.17
C ARG A 157 -15.03 -1.64 -1.49
N VAL A 158 -14.29 -2.30 -0.59
CA VAL A 158 -14.81 -3.42 0.20
C VAL A 158 -15.99 -2.96 1.06
N MET A 159 -15.87 -1.81 1.73
CA MET A 159 -16.95 -1.23 2.54
C MET A 159 -18.18 -0.83 1.72
N GLN A 160 -17.98 -0.23 0.53
CA GLN A 160 -19.06 0.14 -0.39
C GLN A 160 -19.73 -1.07 -1.06
N GLY A 161 -18.98 -2.14 -1.31
CA GLY A 161 -19.51 -3.42 -1.81
C GLY A 161 -20.44 -4.08 -0.79
N SER A 162 -20.09 -4.05 0.49
CA SER A 162 -20.91 -4.59 1.59
C SER A 162 -22.19 -3.79 1.87
N SER A 163 -22.28 -2.54 1.43
CA SER A 163 -23.49 -1.69 1.63
C SER A 163 -24.50 -1.80 0.48
N ARG A 164 -24.21 -2.57 -0.58
CA ARG A 164 -25.13 -2.80 -1.71
C ARG A 164 -25.99 -4.07 -1.59
N THR A 165 -25.95 -4.76 -0.46
CA THR A 165 -26.71 -6.00 -0.19
C THR A 165 -27.61 -5.88 1.05
N ALA A 166 -28.12 -4.69 1.35
CA ALA A 166 -29.13 -4.48 2.41
C ALA A 166 -30.40 -3.87 1.82
#